data_AF-A0A0S7Z3N4-F1
#
_entry.id   AF-A0A0S7Z3N4-F1
#
_cell.length_a   1.000
_cell.length_b   1.000
_cell.length_c   1.000
_cell.angle_alpha   90.00
_cell.angle_beta   90.00
_cell.angle_gamma   90.00
#
_symmetry.space_group_name_H-M   'P 1'
#
loop_
_entity.id
_entity.type
_entity.pdbx_description
1 polymer ?
#
loop_
_entity_poly.entity_id
_entity_poly.type
_entity_poly.pdbx_seq_one_letter_code
_entity_poly.pdbx_strand_id
1 'polypeptide(L)' 'MKWRGRSEGLTYEDAVAIGENCSAVETVCPQIRISDTAKYLDKEWDTLVIGTLPEYQVVGNHWVEKGMNGLLSLQ' A
#
# COMPACT_ATOMS: atom_id res chain seq x y z
N MET A 1 24.35 0.23 0.92
CA MET A 1 23.00 0.72 0.53
C MET A 1 22.01 0.31 1.61
N LYS A 2 21.65 1.20 2.55
CA LYS A 2 20.95 0.82 3.79
C LYS A 2 19.41 0.81 3.68
N TRP A 3 18.82 1.42 2.66
CA TRP A 3 17.37 1.61 2.64
C TRP A 3 16.81 1.30 1.25
N ARG A 4 16.34 0.06 1.04
CA ARG A 4 15.60 -0.36 -0.17
C ARG A 4 14.17 0.23 -0.14
N GLY A 5 14.04 1.55 -0.16
CA GLY A 5 12.73 2.24 -0.09
C GLY A 5 11.99 2.10 1.24
N ARG A 6 12.66 1.60 2.29
CA ARG A 6 12.15 1.59 3.67
C ARG A 6 13.01 2.56 4.44
N SER A 7 12.55 3.78 4.61
CA SER A 7 13.17 4.75 5.50
C SER A 7 12.15 5.11 6.55
N GLU A 8 12.56 5.12 7.82
CA GLU A 8 11.83 5.88 8.82
C GLU A 8 11.76 7.33 8.33
N GLY A 9 10.58 7.95 8.40
CA GLY A 9 10.37 9.35 8.05
C GLY A 9 9.91 9.64 6.61
N LEU A 10 9.67 8.64 5.75
CA LEU A 10 8.96 8.89 4.50
C LEU A 10 7.50 9.21 4.79
N THR A 11 7.03 10.35 4.29
CA THR A 11 5.65 10.78 4.48
C THR A 11 4.80 10.53 3.24
N TYR A 12 3.50 10.74 3.36
CA TYR A 12 2.59 10.69 2.21
C TYR A 12 2.92 11.80 1.20
N GLU A 13 3.29 12.98 1.69
CA GLU A 13 3.66 14.13 0.87
C GLU A 13 4.91 13.86 0.02
N ASP A 14 5.88 13.10 0.54
CA ASP A 14 7.04 12.67 -0.25
C ASP A 14 6.61 11.80 -1.44
N ALA A 15 5.67 10.87 -1.22
CA ALA A 15 5.16 10.00 -2.28
C ALA A 15 4.40 10.80 -3.35
N VAL A 16 3.60 11.78 -2.95
CA VAL A 16 2.92 12.72 -3.86
C VAL A 16 3.94 13.52 -4.66
N ALA A 17 4.94 14.12 -3.99
CA ALA A 17 5.95 14.92 -4.65
C ALA A 17 6.75 14.12 -5.69
N ILE A 18 7.08 12.86 -5.41
CA ILE A 18 7.74 11.98 -6.38
C ILE A 18 6.84 11.71 -7.58
N GLY A 19 5.56 11.39 -7.35
CA GLY A 19 4.60 11.12 -8.42
C GLY A 19 4.36 12.31 -9.34
N GLU A 20 4.37 13.52 -8.79
CA GLU A 20 4.12 14.76 -9.54
C GLU A 20 5.38 15.31 -10.24
N ASN A 21 6.56 15.16 -9.63
CA ASN A 21 7.75 15.91 -10.06
C ASN A 21 8.84 15.04 -10.70
N CYS A 22 8.76 13.71 -10.60
CA CYS A 22 9.78 12.82 -11.14
C CYS A 22 9.29 12.14 -12.43
N SER A 23 9.61 12.72 -13.58
CA SER A 23 9.17 12.22 -14.90
C SER A 23 9.68 10.82 -15.26
N ALA A 24 10.71 10.32 -14.59
CA ALA A 24 11.21 8.96 -14.76
C ALA A 24 10.39 7.90 -14.00
N VAL A 25 9.48 8.33 -13.12
CA VAL A 25 8.64 7.44 -12.31
C VAL A 25 7.25 7.37 -12.93
N GLU A 26 6.85 6.17 -13.35
CA GLU A 26 5.52 5.94 -13.94
C GLU A 26 4.42 5.93 -12.87
N THR A 27 4.68 5.36 -11.70
CA THR A 27 3.68 5.21 -10.62
C THR A 27 4.36 5.10 -9.26
N VAL A 28 3.74 5.69 -8.24
CA VAL A 28 4.18 5.61 -6.85
C VAL A 28 3.12 4.91 -6.01
N CYS A 29 3.55 4.01 -5.13
CA CYS A 29 2.65 3.28 -4.22
C CYS A 29 3.21 3.32 -2.78
N PRO A 30 2.78 4.31 -1.96
CA PRO A 30 3.13 4.33 -0.55
C PRO A 30 2.44 3.19 0.21
N GLN A 31 3.09 2.69 1.25
CA GLN A 31 2.58 1.57 2.07
C GLN A 31 2.84 1.82 3.56
N ILE A 32 1.86 1.48 4.38
CA ILE A 32 2.00 1.40 5.84
C ILE A 32 1.80 -0.05 6.24
N ARG A 33 2.62 -0.56 7.16
CA ARG A 33 2.60 -1.96 7.61
C ARG A 33 2.45 -2.00 9.12
N ILE A 34 1.46 -2.76 9.59
CA ILE A 34 1.16 -2.91 11.01
C ILE A 34 0.96 -4.41 11.29
N SER A 35 1.67 -4.94 12.27
CA SER A 35 1.36 -6.27 12.81
C SER A 35 0.28 -6.13 13.86
N ASP A 36 -0.84 -6.82 13.69
CA ASP A 36 -2.01 -6.75 14.58
C ASP A 36 -2.75 -8.10 14.61
N THR A 37 -3.70 -8.25 15.53
CA THR A 37 -4.53 -9.45 15.63
C THR A 37 -5.86 -9.24 14.93
N ALA A 38 -6.13 -10.04 13.90
CA ALA A 38 -7.43 -10.10 13.26
C ALA A 38 -8.33 -11.10 14.00
N LYS A 39 -9.58 -10.70 14.28
CA LYS A 39 -10.58 -11.55 14.94
C LYS A 39 -11.80 -11.74 14.06
N TYR A 40 -12.25 -12.99 13.93
CA TYR A 40 -13.52 -13.33 13.30
C TYR A 40 -14.24 -14.39 14.14
N LEU A 41 -15.41 -14.02 14.66
CA LEU A 41 -16.19 -14.83 15.61
C LEU A 41 -15.34 -15.19 16.85
N ASP A 42 -15.12 -16.48 17.07
CA ASP A 42 -14.38 -17.07 18.19
C ASP A 42 -12.89 -17.31 17.87
N LYS A 43 -12.41 -16.89 16.69
CA LYS A 43 -11.05 -17.15 16.22
C LYS A 43 -10.24 -15.87 16.05
N GLU A 44 -8.96 -15.98 16.36
CA GLU A 44 -7.98 -14.90 16.31
C GLU A 44 -6.72 -15.36 15.56
N TRP A 45 -6.11 -14.43 14.80
CA TRP A 45 -4.90 -14.67 14.03
C TRP A 45 -3.97 -13.46 14.08
N ASP A 46 -2.69 -13.71 14.35
CA ASP A 46 -1.65 -12.70 14.13
C ASP A 46 -1.51 -12.43 12.64
N THR A 47 -1.70 -11.18 12.26
CA THR A 47 -1.86 -10.76 10.87
C THR A 47 -1.01 -9.52 10.59
N LEU A 48 -0.48 -9.44 9.36
CA LEU A 48 0.13 -8.22 8.85
C LEU A 48 -0.92 -7.44 8.06
N VAL A 49 -1.31 -6.28 8.57
CA VAL A 49 -2.19 -5.33 7.88
C VAL A 49 -1.32 -4.38 7.06
N ILE A 50 -1.63 -4.24 5.77
CA ILE A 50 -0.94 -3.33 4.86
C ILE A 50 -1.94 -2.29 4.37
N GLY A 51 -1.74 -1.03 4.75
CA GLY A 51 -2.45 0.11 4.20
C GLY A 51 -1.79 0.54 2.89
N THR A 52 -2.55 0.61 1.80
CA THR A 52 -2.04 0.89 0.45
C THR A 52 -2.99 1.80 -0.33
N LEU A 53 -2.50 2.34 -1.44
CA LEU A 53 -3.33 2.92 -2.50
C LEU A 53 -3.68 1.86 -3.58
N PRO A 54 -4.65 2.12 -4.48
CA PRO A 54 -5.07 1.16 -5.50
C PRO A 54 -3.96 0.68 -6.44
N GLU A 55 -2.96 1.52 -6.70
CA GLU A 55 -1.82 1.24 -7.57
C GLU A 55 -0.95 0.08 -7.06
N TYR A 56 -1.10 -0.30 -5.79
CA TYR A 56 -0.42 -1.44 -5.17
C TYR A 56 -0.55 -2.73 -5.96
N GLN A 57 -1.71 -2.95 -6.59
CA GLN A 57 -1.97 -4.17 -7.35
C GLN A 57 -1.15 -4.23 -8.62
N VAL A 58 -1.04 -3.10 -9.31
CA VAL A 58 -0.28 -2.97 -10.55
C VAL A 58 1.21 -3.08 -10.23
N VAL A 59 1.70 -2.31 -9.25
CA VAL A 59 3.12 -2.31 -8.86
C VAL A 59 3.54 -3.64 -8.23
N GLY A 60 2.67 -4.25 -7.42
CA GLY A 60 2.92 -5.49 -6.70
C GLY A 60 2.56 -6.76 -7.48
N ASN A 61 1.98 -6.63 -8.67
CA ASN A 61 1.42 -7.73 -9.47
C ASN A 61 0.51 -8.66 -8.64
N HIS A 62 -0.35 -8.07 -7.83
CA HIS A 62 -1.30 -8.78 -6.97
C HIS A 62 -2.73 -8.55 -7.47
N TRP A 63 -3.42 -9.64 -7.80
CA TRP A 63 -4.77 -9.59 -8.36
C TRP A 63 -5.76 -10.30 -7.44
N VAL A 64 -6.97 -9.75 -7.35
CA VAL A 64 -8.05 -10.34 -6.56
C VAL A 64 -8.55 -11.61 -7.22
N GLU A 65 -8.49 -12.72 -6.50
CA GLU A 65 -9.07 -14.00 -6.96
C GLU A 65 -10.60 -14.02 -6.81
N LYS A 66 -11.15 -13.41 -5.75
CA LYS A 66 -12.59 -13.38 -5.44
C LYS A 66 -13.03 -12.06 -4.83
N GLY A 67 -14.21 -11.59 -5.24
CA GLY A 67 -14.76 -10.29 -4.84
C GLY A 67 -14.40 -9.20 -5.84
N MET A 68 -14.57 -7.94 -5.42
CA MET A 68 -14.25 -6.76 -6.24
C MET A 68 -13.36 -5.84 -5.43
N ASN A 69 -12.37 -5.23 -6.09
CA ASN A 69 -11.65 -4.11 -5.52
C ASN A 69 -12.57 -2.92 -5.36
N GLY A 70 -12.71 -2.41 -4.14
CA GLY A 70 -13.41 -1.16 -3.87
C GLY A 70 -12.63 0.05 -4.38
N LEU A 71 -12.59 0.24 -5.70
CA LEU A 71 -12.33 1.54 -6.32
C LEU A 71 -13.64 2.33 -6.30
N LEU A 72 -13.98 2.93 -5.16
CA LEU A 72 -14.91 4.05 -5.18
C LEU A 72 -14.12 5.22 -5.78
N SER A 73 -14.23 5.37 -7.09
CA SER A 73 -14.01 6.65 -7.75
C SER A 73 -15.01 7.63 -7.16
N LEU A 74 -14.59 8.40 -6.17
CA LEU A 74 -15.17 9.71 -5.90
C LEU A 74 -14.79 10.58 -7.10
N GLN A 75 -15.64 10.53 -8.13
CA GLN A 75 -15.76 11.57 -9.14
C GLN A 75 -16.67 12.67 -8.63
#